data_AF-A0A3N2KST1-F1
#
_entry.id   AF-A0A3N2KST1-F1
#
_cell.length_a   1.000
_cell.length_b   1.000
_cell.length_c   1.000
_cell.angle_alpha   90.00
_cell.angle_beta   90.00
_cell.angle_gamma   90.00
#
_symmetry.space_group_name_H-M   'P 1'
#
loop_
_entity.id
_entity.type
_entity.pdbx_description
1 polymer ?
#
loop_
_entity_poly.entity_id
_entity_poly.type
_entity_poly.pdbx_seq_one_letter_code
_entity_poly.pdbx_strand_id
1 'polypeptide(L)'
;MNMTSEEKRLIKDCRIAVIGAIEFIDKIKAELKQLGFESIQITSRFDKMPMPSNVDVIAENVNEGSSCFSKDVTIPIILPFDFVNGAGAIIVMPDDDKDILDKPDLRLWAANYMAGYCAFWNVVGCEWLRDSLPDIRNGLTHHAALKTAAHICARITANIAVGREVKHFPRFYLCKNLE
;
A
#
# COMPACT_ATOMS: atom_id res chain seq x y z
N MET A 1 -17.19 9.65 2.03
CA MET A 1 -16.63 10.56 3.05
C MET A 1 -17.03 11.97 2.67
N ASN A 2 -17.65 12.73 3.57
CA ASN A 2 -17.82 14.16 3.36
C ASN A 2 -16.47 14.83 3.62
N MET A 3 -15.82 15.31 2.57
CA MET A 3 -14.57 16.07 2.66
C MET A 3 -14.88 17.55 2.71
N THR A 4 -14.19 18.28 3.58
CA THR A 4 -14.27 19.75 3.61
C THR A 4 -13.64 20.33 2.33
N SER A 5 -13.94 21.60 2.01
CA SER A 5 -13.28 22.28 0.89
C SER A 5 -11.77 22.36 1.05
N GLU A 6 -11.30 22.49 2.30
CA GLU A 6 -9.88 22.50 2.63
C GLU A 6 -9.23 21.13 2.36
N GLU A 7 -9.85 20.04 2.82
CA GLU A 7 -9.37 18.68 2.56
C GLU A 7 -9.30 18.37 1.07
N LYS A 8 -10.28 18.82 0.28
CA LYS A 8 -10.25 18.68 -1.18
C LYS A 8 -9.07 19.43 -1.81
N ARG A 9 -8.74 20.61 -1.32
CA ARG A 9 -7.57 21.37 -1.78
C ARG A 9 -6.27 20.64 -1.44
N LEU A 10 -6.11 20.18 -0.20
CA LEU A 10 -4.94 19.42 0.23
C LEU A 10 -4.73 18.14 -0.59
N ILE A 11 -5.81 17.41 -0.89
CA ILE A 11 -5.74 16.22 -1.76
C ILE A 11 -5.28 16.59 -3.17
N LYS A 12 -5.82 17.68 -3.74
CA LYS A 12 -5.44 18.14 -5.08
C LYS A 12 -3.96 18.53 -5.16
N ASP A 13 -3.46 19.22 -4.13
CA ASP A 13 -2.09 19.73 -4.06
C ASP A 13 -1.05 18.65 -3.70
N CYS A 14 -1.49 17.53 -3.10
CA CYS A 14 -0.64 16.42 -2.72
C CYS A 14 -0.05 15.69 -3.94
N ARG A 15 1.26 15.45 -3.89
CA ARG A 15 2.05 14.83 -4.96
C ARG A 15 2.38 13.40 -4.60
N ILE A 16 1.98 12.47 -5.44
CA ILE A 16 2.09 11.04 -5.16
C ILE A 16 3.04 10.40 -6.17
N ALA A 17 3.95 9.56 -5.69
CA ALA A 17 4.64 8.59 -6.53
C ALA A 17 3.96 7.22 -6.44
N VAL A 18 3.68 6.60 -7.58
CA VAL A 18 3.18 5.23 -7.67
C VAL A 18 4.20 4.37 -8.40
N ILE A 19 4.64 3.31 -7.73
CA ILE A 19 5.64 2.35 -8.22
C ILE A 19 5.06 0.94 -8.12
N GLY A 20 5.17 0.15 -9.18
CA GLY A 20 4.70 -1.24 -9.17
C GLY A 20 4.43 -1.80 -10.56
N ALA A 21 3.71 -2.92 -10.61
CA ALA A 21 3.25 -3.50 -11.87
C ALA A 21 2.15 -2.64 -12.52
N ILE A 22 2.08 -2.67 -13.86
CA ILE A 22 1.12 -1.88 -14.66
C ILE A 22 -0.32 -2.12 -14.19
N GLU A 23 -0.69 -3.38 -13.92
CA GLU A 23 -2.05 -3.74 -13.48
C GLU A 23 -2.45 -3.09 -12.16
N PHE A 24 -1.49 -2.93 -11.23
CA PHE A 24 -1.72 -2.22 -9.98
C PHE A 24 -1.80 -0.70 -10.20
N ILE A 25 -0.85 -0.17 -10.99
CA ILE A 25 -0.75 1.26 -11.32
C ILE A 25 -2.07 1.79 -11.90
N ASP A 26 -2.68 1.08 -12.84
CA ASP A 26 -3.93 1.53 -13.47
C ASP A 26 -5.09 1.60 -12.46
N LYS A 27 -5.16 0.64 -11.53
CA LYS A 27 -6.21 0.59 -10.50
C LYS A 27 -6.05 1.72 -9.48
N ILE A 28 -4.86 1.89 -8.92
CA ILE A 28 -4.63 2.94 -7.92
C ILE A 28 -4.77 4.33 -8.56
N LYS A 29 -4.32 4.52 -9.81
CA LYS A 29 -4.50 5.78 -10.52
C LYS A 29 -5.97 6.15 -10.68
N ALA A 30 -6.84 5.17 -10.98
CA ALA A 30 -8.28 5.40 -11.06
C ALA A 30 -8.86 5.81 -9.69
N GLU A 31 -8.52 5.10 -8.62
CA GLU A 31 -8.98 5.40 -7.26
C GLU A 31 -8.49 6.78 -6.77
N LEU A 32 -7.23 7.12 -7.00
CA LEU A 32 -6.66 8.43 -6.64
C LEU A 32 -7.35 9.56 -7.39
N LYS A 33 -7.59 9.41 -8.69
CA LYS A 33 -8.32 10.42 -9.48
C LYS A 33 -9.75 10.61 -8.97
N GLN A 34 -10.44 9.53 -8.58
CA GLN A 34 -11.79 9.63 -8.01
C GLN A 34 -11.81 10.39 -6.68
N LEU A 35 -10.72 10.34 -5.91
CA LEU A 35 -10.57 11.10 -4.67
C LEU A 35 -10.17 12.57 -4.89
N GLY A 36 -9.73 12.93 -6.10
CA GLY A 36 -9.41 14.31 -6.47
C GLY A 36 -7.91 14.62 -6.56
N PHE A 37 -7.04 13.61 -6.52
CA PHE A 37 -5.60 13.81 -6.71
C PHE A 37 -5.29 14.18 -8.17
N GLU A 38 -4.48 15.21 -8.36
CA GLU A 38 -4.07 15.69 -9.70
C GLU A 38 -2.60 15.38 -10.01
N SER A 39 -1.71 15.42 -9.02
CA SER A 39 -0.27 15.23 -9.20
C SER A 39 0.15 13.80 -8.89
N ILE A 40 0.06 12.91 -9.89
CA ILE A 40 0.40 11.48 -9.77
C ILE A 40 1.58 11.17 -10.71
N GLN A 41 2.75 10.94 -10.14
CA GLN A 41 3.94 10.47 -10.81
C GLN A 41 3.93 8.94 -10.86
N ILE A 42 4.13 8.36 -12.05
CA ILE A 42 4.15 6.91 -12.24
C ILE A 42 5.57 6.52 -12.64
N THR A 43 6.11 5.53 -11.95
CA THR A 43 7.44 4.99 -12.26
C THR A 43 7.34 3.47 -12.30
N SER A 44 7.80 2.88 -13.40
CA SER A 44 7.98 1.43 -13.45
C SER A 44 9.18 1.05 -12.60
N ARG A 45 9.09 -0.07 -11.87
CA ARG A 45 10.22 -0.60 -11.07
C ARG A 45 11.45 -0.93 -11.93
N PHE A 46 11.28 -1.14 -13.24
CA PHE A 46 12.34 -1.47 -14.18
C PHE A 46 13.03 -0.25 -14.79
N ASP A 47 12.45 0.93 -14.65
CA ASP A 47 13.08 2.15 -15.13
C ASP A 47 14.14 2.55 -14.08
N LYS A 48 15.40 2.71 -14.51
CA LYS A 48 16.50 3.27 -13.70
C LYS A 48 16.26 4.77 -13.41
N MET A 49 15.03 5.16 -13.13
CA MET A 49 14.70 6.55 -12.86
C MET A 49 15.26 6.94 -11.48
N PRO A 50 15.75 8.18 -11.35
CA PRO A 50 16.10 8.71 -10.04
C PRO A 50 14.88 8.69 -9.14
N MET A 51 15.13 8.54 -7.83
CA MET A 51 14.12 8.62 -6.78
C MET A 51 13.09 9.73 -7.07
N PRO A 52 11.78 9.46 -6.88
CA PRO A 52 10.77 10.49 -7.09
C PRO A 52 11.13 11.75 -6.30
N SER A 53 11.47 12.80 -7.01
CA SER A 53 11.77 14.09 -6.39
C SER A 53 10.47 14.84 -6.16
N ASN A 54 10.41 15.59 -5.06
CA ASN A 54 9.30 16.51 -4.80
C ASN A 54 7.94 15.80 -4.66
N VAL A 55 7.89 14.70 -3.91
CA VAL A 55 6.67 13.93 -3.61
C VAL A 55 6.35 13.96 -2.13
N ASP A 56 5.07 13.84 -1.79
CA ASP A 56 4.56 13.90 -0.41
C ASP A 56 4.22 12.51 0.13
N VAL A 57 3.85 11.57 -0.75
CA VAL A 57 3.54 10.17 -0.40
C VAL A 57 4.01 9.23 -1.51
N ILE A 58 4.49 8.06 -1.14
CA ILE A 58 4.90 6.99 -2.06
C ILE A 58 3.98 5.80 -1.87
N ALA A 59 3.45 5.25 -2.97
CA ALA A 59 2.76 3.97 -3.00
C ALA A 59 3.57 2.98 -3.81
N GLU A 60 4.12 1.96 -3.16
CA GLU A 60 5.00 0.96 -3.78
C GLU A 60 4.40 -0.45 -3.67
N ASN A 61 3.92 -0.98 -4.79
CA ASN A 61 3.48 -2.37 -4.86
C ASN A 61 4.67 -3.29 -5.16
N VAL A 62 5.07 -4.07 -4.16
CA VAL A 62 6.14 -5.07 -4.24
C VAL A 62 5.54 -6.47 -4.12
N ASN A 63 5.54 -7.22 -5.23
CA ASN A 63 5.12 -8.62 -5.22
C ASN A 63 6.28 -9.54 -4.84
N GLU A 64 7.41 -9.44 -5.56
CA GLU A 64 8.62 -10.23 -5.34
C GLU A 64 9.79 -9.33 -4.93
N GLY A 65 10.69 -9.85 -4.08
CA GLY A 65 11.85 -9.12 -3.57
C GLY A 65 11.52 -8.05 -2.51
N SER A 66 12.45 -7.12 -2.32
CA SER A 66 12.42 -6.05 -1.31
C SER A 66 11.97 -4.71 -1.89
N SER A 67 11.75 -3.70 -1.05
CA SER A 67 11.46 -2.34 -1.50
C SER A 67 12.62 -1.80 -2.35
N CYS A 68 12.32 -0.91 -3.30
CA CYS A 68 13.34 -0.16 -4.03
C CYS A 68 13.91 1.02 -3.22
N PHE A 69 13.34 1.33 -2.05
CA PHE A 69 13.79 2.40 -1.17
C PHE A 69 14.73 1.89 -0.08
N SER A 70 15.73 2.70 0.25
CA SER A 70 16.59 2.47 1.41
C SER A 70 15.92 2.98 2.69
N LYS A 71 16.55 2.69 3.84
CA LYS A 71 16.13 3.18 5.15
C LYS A 71 16.30 4.71 5.34
N ASP A 72 16.91 5.41 4.39
CA ASP A 72 17.11 6.85 4.46
C ASP A 72 15.91 7.65 3.93
N VAL A 73 14.87 6.96 3.45
CA VAL A 73 13.65 7.61 2.94
C VAL A 73 12.95 8.39 4.04
N THR A 74 12.67 9.67 3.76
CA THR A 74 12.03 10.61 4.70
C THR A 74 10.58 10.91 4.32
N ILE A 75 10.00 10.14 3.42
CA ILE A 75 8.65 10.32 2.88
C ILE A 75 7.83 9.08 3.26
N PRO A 76 6.55 9.22 3.67
CA PRO A 76 5.70 8.07 3.95
C PRO A 76 5.62 7.11 2.75
N ILE A 77 5.85 5.82 3.02
CA ILE A 77 5.70 4.74 2.04
C ILE A 77 4.48 3.90 2.42
N ILE A 78 3.58 3.71 1.47
CA ILE A 78 2.47 2.76 1.55
C ILE A 78 2.86 1.53 0.73
N LEU A 79 2.87 0.38 1.38
CA LEU A 79 3.11 -0.94 0.78
C LEU A 79 1.78 -1.70 0.70
N PRO A 80 1.04 -1.61 -0.42
CA PRO A 80 -0.18 -2.38 -0.66
C PRO A 80 0.12 -3.78 -1.20
N PHE A 81 -0.64 -4.76 -0.71
CA PHE A 81 -0.48 -6.18 -1.01
C PHE A 81 -1.78 -6.81 -1.48
N ASP A 82 -1.71 -7.53 -2.60
CA ASP A 82 -2.72 -8.50 -3.02
C ASP A 82 -2.52 -9.80 -2.22
N PHE A 83 -3.55 -10.29 -1.54
CA PHE A 83 -3.53 -11.56 -0.81
C PHE A 83 -4.55 -12.58 -1.34
N VAL A 84 -4.85 -12.53 -2.65
CA VAL A 84 -5.73 -13.43 -3.41
C VAL A 84 -7.21 -13.30 -3.02
N ASN A 85 -7.56 -13.68 -1.79
CA ASN A 85 -8.93 -13.58 -1.24
C ASN A 85 -9.19 -12.24 -0.53
N GLY A 86 -8.20 -11.35 -0.51
CA GLY A 86 -8.28 -10.03 0.08
C GLY A 86 -7.03 -9.21 -0.20
N ALA A 87 -6.87 -8.13 0.54
CA ALA A 87 -5.70 -7.25 0.43
C ALA A 87 -5.29 -6.70 1.78
N GLY A 88 -4.03 -6.27 1.87
CA GLY A 88 -3.49 -5.57 3.02
C GLY A 88 -2.68 -4.35 2.62
N ALA A 89 -2.36 -3.50 3.59
CA ALA A 89 -1.42 -2.41 3.42
C ALA A 89 -0.65 -2.16 4.72
N ILE A 90 0.66 -1.93 4.58
CA ILE A 90 1.52 -1.41 5.65
C ILE A 90 1.95 -0.01 5.26
N ILE A 91 1.93 0.92 6.22
CA ILE A 91 2.51 2.25 6.06
C ILE A 91 3.78 2.32 6.88
N VAL A 92 4.85 2.81 6.26
CA VAL A 92 6.12 3.11 6.91
C VAL A 92 6.26 4.63 6.90
N MET A 93 6.08 5.24 8.07
CA MET A 93 6.28 6.68 8.27
C MET A 93 7.79 7.00 8.37
N PRO A 94 8.19 8.27 8.16
CA PRO A 94 9.59 8.68 8.22
C PRO A 94 10.29 8.35 9.54
N ASP A 95 9.55 8.27 10.64
CA ASP A 95 10.10 7.97 11.97
C ASP A 95 9.94 6.51 12.40
N ASP A 96 9.31 5.66 11.56
CA ASP A 96 9.14 4.24 11.85
C ASP A 96 10.45 3.46 11.68
N ASP A 97 10.48 2.27 12.28
CA ASP A 97 11.45 1.22 11.94
C ASP A 97 11.26 0.80 10.46
N LYS A 98 12.37 0.80 9.71
CA LYS A 98 12.42 0.56 8.27
C LYS A 98 13.00 -0.81 7.91
N ASP A 99 13.21 -1.69 8.88
CA ASP A 99 13.66 -3.07 8.65
C ASP A 99 12.73 -3.88 7.74
N ILE A 100 11.47 -3.48 7.62
CA ILE A 100 10.52 -4.05 6.67
C ILE A 100 10.95 -3.84 5.21
N LEU A 101 11.59 -2.71 4.87
CA LEU A 101 11.94 -2.36 3.49
C LEU A 101 12.96 -3.35 2.90
N ASP A 102 13.80 -3.95 3.76
CA ASP A 102 14.83 -4.93 3.38
C ASP A 102 14.31 -6.38 3.31
N LYS A 103 13.05 -6.63 3.68
CA LYS A 103 12.55 -8.02 3.72
C LYS A 103 12.48 -8.59 2.31
N PRO A 104 12.99 -9.81 2.09
CA PRO A 104 12.78 -10.50 0.83
C PRO A 104 11.32 -10.92 0.71
N ASP A 105 10.84 -11.05 -0.52
CA ASP A 105 9.49 -11.50 -0.83
C ASP A 105 8.44 -10.77 0.01
N LEU A 106 8.51 -9.43 0.00
CA LEU A 106 7.75 -8.53 0.85
C LEU A 106 6.26 -8.90 0.96
N ARG A 107 5.64 -9.32 -0.14
CA ARG A 107 4.26 -9.80 -0.16
C ARG A 107 4.04 -11.02 0.73
N LEU A 108 4.86 -12.06 0.57
CA LEU A 108 4.77 -13.27 1.38
C LEU A 108 5.16 -12.99 2.83
N TRP A 109 6.19 -12.19 3.06
CA TRP A 109 6.59 -11.76 4.40
C TRP A 109 5.44 -11.04 5.11
N ALA A 110 4.81 -10.06 4.45
CA ALA A 110 3.69 -9.31 4.99
C ALA A 110 2.48 -10.20 5.26
N ALA A 111 2.17 -11.16 4.37
CA ALA A 111 1.10 -12.12 4.60
C ALA A 111 1.32 -12.96 5.86
N ASN A 112 2.54 -13.49 6.06
CA ASN A 112 2.88 -14.26 7.27
C ASN A 112 2.86 -13.39 8.52
N TYR A 113 3.40 -12.16 8.44
CA TYR A 113 3.39 -11.20 9.53
C TYR A 113 1.96 -10.86 9.98
N MET A 114 1.09 -10.49 9.03
CA MET A 114 -0.30 -10.13 9.34
C MET A 114 -1.11 -11.33 9.84
N ALA A 115 -0.93 -12.52 9.24
CA ALA A 115 -1.59 -13.74 9.71
C ALA A 115 -1.15 -14.11 11.13
N GLY A 116 0.15 -14.03 11.42
CA GLY A 116 0.71 -14.27 12.74
C GLY A 116 0.22 -13.25 13.77
N TYR A 117 0.21 -11.96 13.42
CA TYR A 117 -0.33 -10.89 14.25
C TYR A 117 -1.82 -11.15 14.58
N CYS A 118 -2.63 -11.45 13.58
CA CYS A 118 -4.06 -11.73 13.77
C CYS A 118 -4.28 -12.96 14.66
N ALA A 119 -3.48 -14.01 14.51
CA ALA A 119 -3.55 -15.19 15.37
C ALA A 119 -3.14 -14.87 16.82
N PHE A 120 -2.03 -14.16 17.02
CA PHE A 120 -1.54 -13.80 18.35
C PHE A 120 -2.54 -12.93 19.13
N TRP A 121 -3.16 -11.95 18.46
CA TRP A 121 -4.12 -11.03 19.07
C TRP A 121 -5.59 -11.50 18.99
N ASN A 122 -5.85 -12.71 18.49
CA ASN A 122 -7.20 -13.25 18.28
C ASN A 122 -8.13 -12.30 17.47
N VAL A 123 -7.60 -11.70 16.40
CA VAL A 123 -8.38 -10.82 15.52
C VAL A 123 -9.33 -11.67 14.67
N VAL A 124 -10.63 -11.52 14.90
CA VAL A 124 -11.69 -12.23 14.18
C VAL A 124 -11.82 -11.75 12.73
N GLY A 125 -12.13 -12.66 11.80
CA GLY A 125 -12.43 -12.33 10.41
C GLY A 125 -11.21 -12.23 9.50
N CYS A 126 -10.04 -12.65 10.00
CA CYS A 126 -8.77 -12.67 9.26
C CYS A 126 -8.33 -14.10 8.87
N GLU A 127 -9.17 -15.11 9.11
CA GLU A 127 -8.87 -16.53 8.88
C GLU A 127 -8.58 -16.82 7.40
N TRP A 128 -9.26 -16.08 6.52
CA TRP A 128 -9.07 -16.17 5.07
C TRP A 128 -7.63 -15.91 4.61
N LEU A 129 -6.88 -15.07 5.34
CA LEU A 129 -5.50 -14.76 4.96
C LEU A 129 -4.61 -15.99 5.15
N ARG A 130 -4.86 -16.76 6.22
CA ARG A 130 -4.16 -18.04 6.46
C ARG A 130 -4.44 -19.03 5.35
N ASP A 131 -5.70 -19.11 4.91
CA ASP A 131 -6.12 -20.01 3.84
C ASP A 131 -5.52 -19.60 2.48
N SER A 132 -5.23 -18.31 2.28
CA SER A 132 -4.54 -17.79 1.08
C SER A 132 -3.02 -17.94 1.09
N LEU A 133 -2.37 -18.29 2.21
CA LEU A 133 -0.90 -18.39 2.28
C LEU A 133 -0.27 -19.34 1.25
N PRO A 134 -0.84 -20.53 0.96
CA PRO A 134 -0.30 -21.42 -0.09
C PRO A 134 -0.31 -20.75 -1.47
N ASP A 135 -1.40 -20.07 -1.83
CA ASP A 135 -1.54 -19.39 -3.12
C ASP A 135 -0.59 -18.20 -3.23
N ILE A 136 -0.44 -17.41 -2.16
CA ILE A 136 0.52 -16.30 -2.09
C ILE A 136 1.95 -16.83 -2.24
N ARG A 137 2.29 -17.94 -1.59
CA ARG A 137 3.60 -18.59 -1.71
C ARG A 137 3.87 -19.09 -3.14
N ASN A 138 2.84 -19.53 -3.84
CA ASN A 138 2.93 -19.93 -5.25
C ASN A 138 2.90 -18.72 -6.21
N GLY A 139 2.94 -17.49 -5.70
CA GLY A 139 2.98 -16.27 -6.51
C GLY A 139 1.64 -15.88 -7.14
N LEU A 140 0.54 -16.57 -6.80
CA LEU A 140 -0.76 -16.29 -7.41
C LEU A 140 -1.27 -14.90 -7.03
N THR A 141 -1.79 -14.15 -7.99
CA THR A 141 -2.44 -12.85 -7.80
C THR A 141 -3.90 -12.94 -8.21
N HIS A 142 -4.72 -11.99 -7.76
CA HIS A 142 -6.13 -11.95 -8.10
C HIS A 142 -6.61 -10.54 -8.41
N HIS A 143 -7.35 -10.37 -9.51
CA HIS A 143 -7.80 -9.07 -9.98
C HIS A 143 -8.62 -8.29 -8.92
N ALA A 144 -9.48 -8.99 -8.17
CA ALA A 144 -10.28 -8.37 -7.09
C ALA A 144 -9.41 -7.94 -5.90
N ALA A 145 -8.34 -8.68 -5.60
CA ALA A 145 -7.40 -8.35 -4.54
C ALA A 145 -6.55 -7.12 -4.93
N LEU A 146 -6.07 -7.05 -6.16
CA LEU A 146 -5.39 -5.85 -6.68
C LEU A 146 -6.29 -4.61 -6.63
N LYS A 147 -7.57 -4.74 -6.98
CA LYS A 147 -8.56 -3.64 -6.87
C LYS A 147 -8.74 -3.21 -5.41
N THR A 148 -8.87 -4.18 -4.50
CA THR A 148 -9.01 -3.91 -3.07
C THR A 148 -7.75 -3.25 -2.49
N ALA A 149 -6.57 -3.71 -2.88
CA ALA A 149 -5.28 -3.13 -2.47
C ALA A 149 -5.14 -1.68 -2.95
N ALA A 150 -5.50 -1.41 -4.20
CA ALA A 150 -5.52 -0.06 -4.78
C ALA A 150 -6.51 0.86 -4.04
N HIS A 151 -7.71 0.36 -3.74
CA HIS A 151 -8.71 1.11 -2.98
C HIS A 151 -8.21 1.46 -1.58
N ILE A 152 -7.70 0.48 -0.82
CA ILE A 152 -7.13 0.72 0.52
C ILE A 152 -6.00 1.75 0.44
N CYS A 153 -5.08 1.58 -0.52
CA CYS A 153 -3.94 2.47 -0.71
C CYS A 153 -4.39 3.91 -0.97
N ALA A 154 -5.29 4.14 -1.93
CA ALA A 154 -5.77 5.48 -2.27
C ALA A 154 -6.45 6.19 -1.08
N ARG A 155 -7.19 5.43 -0.26
CA ARG A 155 -7.87 5.95 0.94
C ARG A 155 -6.87 6.32 2.04
N ILE A 156 -5.81 5.53 2.22
CA ILE A 156 -4.69 5.85 3.11
C ILE A 156 -3.99 7.12 2.61
N THR A 157 -3.67 7.20 1.32
CA THR A 157 -3.03 8.39 0.72
C THR A 157 -3.86 9.65 0.99
N ALA A 158 -5.18 9.60 0.81
CA ALA A 158 -6.07 10.72 1.14
C ALA A 158 -6.01 11.12 2.62
N ASN A 159 -5.97 10.15 3.54
CA ASN A 159 -5.85 10.47 4.97
C ASN A 159 -4.49 11.11 5.29
N ILE A 160 -3.39 10.61 4.72
CA ILE A 160 -2.06 11.22 4.90
C ILE A 160 -2.05 12.65 4.35
N ALA A 161 -2.56 12.86 3.13
CA ALA A 161 -2.59 14.16 2.47
C ALA A 161 -3.29 15.25 3.29
N VAL A 162 -4.32 14.87 4.06
CA VAL A 162 -5.09 15.81 4.89
C VAL A 162 -4.69 15.81 6.36
N GLY A 163 -3.60 15.11 6.72
CA GLY A 163 -3.07 15.06 8.09
C GLY A 163 -3.95 14.27 9.08
N ARG A 164 -4.77 13.32 8.60
CA ARG A 164 -5.53 12.40 9.47
C ARG A 164 -4.64 11.26 9.95
N GLU A 165 -4.92 10.76 11.15
CA GLU A 165 -4.24 9.59 11.70
C GLU A 165 -4.46 8.35 10.82
N VAL A 166 -3.38 7.63 10.56
CA VAL A 166 -3.39 6.33 9.87
C VAL A 166 -2.67 5.29 10.74
N LYS A 167 -3.07 4.02 10.62
CA LYS A 167 -2.28 2.93 11.20
C LYS A 167 -0.98 2.83 10.41
N HIS A 168 0.16 2.91 11.08
CA HIS A 168 1.47 2.65 10.48
C HIS A 168 2.18 1.53 11.24
N PHE A 169 3.27 1.02 10.67
CA PHE A 169 4.01 -0.13 11.18
C PHE A 169 4.35 0.06 12.67
N PRO A 170 4.13 -0.95 13.54
CA PRO A 170 3.81 -2.36 13.26
C PRO A 170 2.33 -2.68 12.96
N ARG A 171 1.44 -1.68 12.98
CA ARG A 171 0.02 -1.87 12.65
C ARG A 171 -0.20 -1.82 11.14
N PHE A 172 -1.33 -2.37 10.69
CA PHE A 172 -1.64 -2.50 9.27
C PHE A 172 -3.15 -2.43 8.99
N TYR A 173 -3.48 -2.36 7.71
CA TYR A 173 -4.82 -2.52 7.17
C TYR A 173 -4.94 -3.89 6.51
N LEU A 174 -6.07 -4.56 6.70
CA LEU A 174 -6.36 -5.88 6.14
C LEU A 174 -7.88 -5.98 5.88
N CYS A 175 -8.26 -6.46 4.70
CA CYS A 175 -9.67 -6.58 4.29
C CYS A 175 -9.84 -7.73 3.28
N LYS A 176 -10.99 -8.41 3.30
CA LYS A 176 -11.39 -9.28 2.19
C LYS A 176 -11.63 -8.47 0.91
N ASN A 177 -11.65 -9.17 -0.23
CA ASN A 177 -11.96 -8.55 -1.51
C ASN A 177 -13.29 -7.78 -1.42
N LEU A 178 -13.30 -6.56 -1.93
CA LEU A 178 -14.53 -5.78 -2.09
C LEU A 178 -15.43 -6.49 -3.10
N GLU A 179 -16.71 -6.63 -2.75
CA GLU A 179 -17.76 -7.12 -3.66
C GLU A 179 -18.02 -6.13 -4.81
#